data_AF-A0A183MTW7-F1
#
_entry.id   AF-A0A183MTW7-F1
#
_cell.length_a   1.000
_cell.length_b   1.000
_cell.length_c   1.000
_cell.angle_alpha   90.00
_cell.angle_beta   90.00
_cell.angle_gamma   90.00
#
_symmetry.space_group_name_H-M   'P 1'
#
loop_
_entity.id
_entity.type
_entity.pdbx_description
1 polymer ?
#
loop_
_entity_poly.entity_id
_entity_poly.type
_entity_poly.pdbx_seq_one_letter_code
_entity_poly.pdbx_strand_id
1 'polypeptide(L)'
;MSADNRTITLVSPLAYKKLSVKKIYSNGVIGNFAAEVGLLSRNILIRGTEEPVVSSSVPKCPSDFSTDQFATHTCIIGSPDEQLGANEYGGHVHIGGPFVDSGAVKVYISHTEFYFMGQAYRLGRYPIHFHLNGLMNGSYVRGCSIHKTFNRAINIHNTHEVLIENNVVYDIMGGAFFLEDGIEHGNLIQYNLFVHVKRTSSLLNDDVVPAAFWITQPNNTVQHNVAASGTHFGFWYRMLENPSGPSTTTSICPRKIPLGIFENNTAHSNGWFALWIHESFFPTKTGTCGTTKWDKAVFRKLTAWNNNKGPECVNCGSVQFEDMLLVNNDEAAIEGKRLMNGNLYDPTIGPLYRNSTIVGYEPDLNNGTSDCHTRAVVLPWAPGLTIENMVMKNFNSQNCTAIHGTVITCQCRKLCGGYEYLFNLRDVDGSLTDGIPNVPKLPGSLVVGRANHLPTDKCGPSAPGAGDLGNAFGQGAVPGVRCLPDVTALRYAVDQTNPPVLMGSNMTVTLLDGGTEEVPFKTEALTDKQGWMTTVSLLCD
;
A
#
# COMPACT_ATOMS: atom_id res chain seq x y z
N MET A 1 -19.57 -14.45 -26.18
CA MET A 1 -19.45 -14.75 -24.74
C MET A 1 -19.93 -16.18 -24.55
N SER A 2 -19.32 -16.95 -23.65
CA SER A 2 -19.78 -18.31 -23.29
C SER A 2 -21.14 -18.28 -22.60
N ALA A 3 -21.81 -19.43 -22.55
CA ALA A 3 -23.12 -19.58 -21.91
C ALA A 3 -23.13 -19.25 -20.40
N ASP A 4 -21.97 -19.34 -19.73
CA ASP A 4 -21.81 -18.98 -18.31
C ASP A 4 -21.43 -17.50 -18.09
N ASN A 5 -21.33 -16.70 -19.16
CA ASN A 5 -20.89 -15.30 -19.16
C ASN A 5 -19.50 -15.05 -18.56
N ARG A 6 -18.67 -16.07 -18.40
CA ARG A 6 -17.32 -15.95 -17.82
C ARG A 6 -16.21 -15.96 -18.86
N THR A 7 -16.50 -16.35 -20.09
CA THR A 7 -15.52 -16.42 -21.18
C THR A 7 -15.90 -15.49 -22.32
N ILE A 8 -15.00 -14.58 -22.68
CA ILE A 8 -15.10 -13.76 -23.88
C ILE A 8 -14.12 -14.33 -24.91
N THR A 9 -14.65 -14.85 -26.01
CA THR A 9 -13.84 -15.27 -27.16
C THR A 9 -13.65 -14.09 -28.09
N LEU A 10 -12.39 -13.71 -28.32
CA LEU A 10 -12.03 -12.69 -29.30
C LEU A 10 -12.24 -13.26 -30.71
N VAL A 11 -12.98 -12.55 -31.55
CA VAL A 11 -13.22 -12.94 -32.96
C VAL A 11 -12.18 -12.36 -33.93
N SER A 12 -11.36 -11.43 -33.44
CA SER A 12 -10.24 -10.83 -34.15
C SER A 12 -9.12 -10.49 -33.15
N PRO A 13 -7.85 -10.39 -33.59
CA PRO A 13 -6.75 -9.95 -32.74
C PRO A 13 -7.00 -8.55 -32.15
N LEU A 14 -6.58 -8.33 -30.90
CA LEU A 14 -6.58 -6.99 -30.29
C LEU A 14 -5.57 -6.09 -31.00
N ALA A 15 -5.86 -4.79 -31.06
CA ALA A 15 -4.96 -3.78 -31.65
C ALA A 15 -3.59 -3.69 -30.94
N TYR A 16 -3.52 -4.15 -29.68
CA TYR A 16 -2.31 -4.13 -28.87
C TYR A 16 -2.08 -5.50 -28.24
N LYS A 17 -0.82 -5.94 -28.20
CA LYS A 17 -0.40 -7.14 -27.44
C LYS A 17 -0.79 -6.94 -25.98
N LYS A 18 -1.49 -7.91 -25.40
CA LYS A 18 -1.79 -7.96 -23.97
C LYS A 18 -1.01 -9.10 -23.34
N LEU A 19 -0.38 -8.82 -22.20
CA LEU A 19 0.35 -9.81 -21.42
C LEU A 19 -0.65 -10.64 -20.61
N SER A 20 -0.37 -11.93 -20.50
CA SER A 20 -1.05 -12.87 -19.61
C SER A 20 -0.04 -13.92 -19.20
N VAL A 21 0.64 -13.67 -18.09
CA VAL A 21 1.74 -14.48 -17.58
C VAL A 21 1.37 -14.99 -16.20
N LYS A 22 1.47 -16.30 -16.00
CA LYS A 22 1.42 -16.92 -14.68
C LYS A 22 2.82 -17.33 -14.28
N LYS A 23 3.31 -16.81 -13.16
CA LYS A 23 4.62 -17.16 -12.59
C LYS A 23 4.44 -17.86 -11.25
N ILE A 24 5.18 -18.94 -11.04
CA ILE A 24 5.28 -19.62 -9.75
C ILE A 24 6.69 -19.35 -9.24
N TYR A 25 6.80 -18.69 -8.09
CA TYR A 25 8.07 -18.40 -7.43
C TYR A 25 8.51 -19.58 -6.57
N SER A 26 9.81 -19.64 -6.25
CA SER A 26 10.44 -20.76 -5.55
C SER A 26 9.85 -21.05 -4.16
N ASN A 27 9.27 -20.03 -3.52
CA ASN A 27 8.56 -20.12 -2.24
C ASN A 27 7.08 -20.49 -2.39
N GLY A 28 6.62 -20.88 -3.59
CA GLY A 28 5.24 -21.26 -3.86
C GLY A 28 4.27 -20.09 -4.11
N VAL A 29 4.73 -18.84 -3.98
CA VAL A 29 3.92 -17.66 -4.30
C VAL A 29 3.60 -17.66 -5.80
N ILE A 30 2.34 -17.39 -6.15
CA ILE A 30 1.87 -17.38 -7.54
C ILE A 30 1.56 -15.94 -7.94
N GLY A 31 2.26 -15.43 -8.95
CA GLY A 31 1.94 -14.17 -9.61
C GLY A 31 1.10 -14.40 -10.86
N ASN A 32 -0.06 -13.75 -10.94
CA ASN A 32 -0.88 -13.71 -12.15
C ASN A 32 -0.83 -12.27 -12.71
N PHE A 33 -0.15 -12.11 -13.84
CA PHE A 33 0.08 -10.82 -14.48
C PHE A 33 -0.68 -10.80 -15.80
N ALA A 34 -1.89 -10.25 -15.78
CA ALA A 34 -2.76 -10.20 -16.94
C ALA A 34 -3.39 -8.82 -17.11
N ALA A 35 -3.97 -8.58 -18.28
CA ALA A 35 -4.84 -7.44 -18.47
C ALA A 35 -6.15 -7.65 -17.71
N GLU A 36 -6.62 -6.59 -17.05
CA GLU A 36 -7.93 -6.58 -16.41
C GLU A 36 -9.04 -6.47 -17.45
N VAL A 37 -10.11 -7.24 -17.27
CA VAL A 37 -11.27 -7.27 -18.16
C VAL A 37 -12.53 -7.06 -17.35
N GLY A 38 -13.18 -5.91 -17.56
CA GLY A 38 -14.44 -5.55 -16.93
C GLY A 38 -15.56 -5.38 -17.96
N LEU A 39 -16.72 -6.00 -17.71
CA LEU A 39 -17.93 -5.75 -18.51
C LEU A 39 -18.56 -4.41 -18.08
N LEU A 40 -18.72 -3.47 -19.00
CA LEU A 40 -19.32 -2.16 -18.71
C LEU A 40 -20.83 -2.11 -18.98
N SER A 41 -21.35 -2.85 -19.95
CA SER A 41 -22.78 -2.78 -20.27
C SER A 41 -23.64 -3.44 -19.19
N ARG A 42 -24.78 -2.82 -18.87
CA ARG A 42 -25.83 -3.40 -18.02
C ARG A 42 -27.22 -3.19 -18.64
N ASN A 43 -28.22 -3.89 -18.10
CA ASN A 43 -29.60 -3.78 -18.58
C ASN A 43 -30.28 -2.47 -18.16
N ILE A 44 -29.80 -1.84 -17.08
CA ILE A 44 -30.27 -0.55 -16.60
C ILE A 44 -29.15 0.46 -16.81
N LEU A 45 -29.40 1.51 -17.59
CA LEU A 45 -28.46 2.61 -17.83
C LEU A 45 -29.02 3.90 -17.23
N ILE A 46 -28.28 4.50 -16.30
CA ILE A 46 -28.47 5.85 -15.81
C ILE A 46 -27.35 6.69 -16.40
N ARG A 47 -27.71 7.69 -17.22
CA ARG A 47 -26.72 8.54 -17.87
C ARG A 47 -26.99 10.02 -17.74
N GLY A 48 -25.93 10.81 -17.63
CA GLY A 48 -26.00 12.27 -17.81
C GLY A 48 -26.00 12.68 -19.28
N THR A 49 -25.94 13.98 -19.51
CA THR A 49 -25.82 14.55 -20.86
C THR A 49 -24.36 14.53 -21.31
N GLU A 50 -24.14 14.17 -22.58
CA GLU A 50 -22.86 14.35 -23.28
C GLU A 50 -22.79 15.74 -23.93
N GLU A 51 -23.95 16.40 -24.12
CA GLU A 51 -24.11 17.67 -24.82
C GLU A 51 -23.90 18.89 -23.91
N PRO A 52 -23.36 20.00 -24.46
CA PRO A 52 -23.20 21.25 -23.73
C PRO A 52 -24.53 21.92 -23.37
N VAL A 53 -24.85 21.92 -22.08
CA VAL A 53 -25.79 22.86 -21.48
C VAL A 53 -25.01 24.08 -21.00
N VAL A 54 -24.86 25.07 -21.86
CA VAL A 54 -24.46 26.42 -21.42
C VAL A 54 -25.74 27.24 -21.33
N SER A 55 -26.12 27.65 -20.12
CA SER A 55 -26.96 28.83 -19.96
C SER A 55 -26.05 30.04 -20.15
N SER A 56 -26.34 30.87 -21.16
CA SER A 56 -25.58 32.06 -21.56
C SER A 56 -25.55 33.20 -20.51
N SER A 57 -25.83 32.91 -19.24
CA SER A 57 -26.12 33.91 -18.20
C SER A 57 -25.11 33.96 -17.05
N VAL A 58 -24.02 33.18 -17.07
CA VAL A 58 -23.00 33.24 -15.99
C VAL A 58 -21.98 34.35 -16.29
N PRO A 59 -21.85 35.38 -15.42
CA PRO A 59 -20.95 36.51 -15.67
C PRO A 59 -19.47 36.17 -15.42
N LYS A 60 -18.56 36.95 -16.03
CA LYS A 60 -17.10 36.86 -15.84
C LYS A 60 -16.68 37.45 -14.48
N CYS A 61 -15.75 36.81 -13.78
CA CYS A 61 -15.31 37.31 -12.47
C CYS A 61 -14.63 38.68 -12.58
N PRO A 62 -15.03 39.67 -11.77
CA PRO A 62 -14.33 40.95 -11.70
C PRO A 62 -13.09 40.83 -10.81
N SER A 63 -11.95 40.45 -11.40
CA SER A 63 -10.60 40.40 -10.80
C SER A 63 -10.36 39.43 -9.62
N ASP A 64 -9.14 39.46 -9.09
CA ASP A 64 -8.28 38.29 -8.79
C ASP A 64 -8.71 37.38 -7.62
N PHE A 65 -8.26 36.13 -7.77
CA PHE A 65 -8.41 34.94 -6.93
C PHE A 65 -8.51 35.16 -5.41
N SER A 66 -9.56 34.62 -4.79
CA SER A 66 -9.62 34.40 -3.34
C SER A 66 -9.02 33.03 -3.00
N THR A 67 -8.04 32.98 -2.10
CA THR A 67 -7.36 31.74 -1.65
C THR A 67 -8.15 30.97 -0.58
N ASP A 68 -9.41 31.30 -0.34
CA ASP A 68 -10.24 30.65 0.67
C ASP A 68 -10.70 29.26 0.19
N GLN A 69 -10.30 28.23 0.93
CA GLN A 69 -10.58 26.81 0.67
C GLN A 69 -12.08 26.47 0.63
N PHE A 70 -12.95 27.36 1.11
CA PHE A 70 -14.40 27.19 1.15
C PHE A 70 -15.18 28.18 0.28
N ALA A 71 -14.50 29.02 -0.50
CA ALA A 71 -15.16 29.99 -1.38
C ALA A 71 -15.89 29.30 -2.54
N THR A 72 -17.19 29.55 -2.66
CA THR A 72 -17.99 29.07 -3.79
C THR A 72 -17.80 30.01 -4.98
N HIS A 73 -17.24 29.52 -6.09
CA HIS A 73 -17.06 30.30 -7.31
C HIS A 73 -18.39 30.48 -8.06
N THR A 74 -18.82 31.73 -8.31
CA THR A 74 -20.08 32.06 -9.00
C THR A 74 -19.89 32.72 -10.38
N CYS A 75 -18.68 32.74 -10.92
CA CYS A 75 -18.32 33.45 -12.16
C CYS A 75 -17.14 32.77 -12.90
N ILE A 76 -16.94 33.08 -14.19
CA ILE A 76 -15.93 32.45 -15.07
C ILE A 76 -14.62 33.26 -15.09
N ILE A 77 -13.46 32.60 -15.03
CA ILE A 77 -12.11 33.17 -15.19
C ILE A 77 -11.57 32.71 -16.57
N GLY A 78 -10.63 33.41 -17.21
CA GLY A 78 -10.06 32.97 -18.51
C GLY A 78 -10.98 33.06 -19.74
N SER A 79 -10.60 32.39 -20.85
CA SER A 79 -11.44 32.26 -22.05
C SER A 79 -12.43 31.10 -21.88
N PRO A 80 -13.68 31.23 -22.37
CA PRO A 80 -14.67 30.15 -22.28
C PRO A 80 -14.16 28.83 -22.85
N ASP A 81 -13.37 28.88 -23.92
CA ASP A 81 -12.89 27.68 -24.64
C ASP A 81 -11.68 27.01 -23.95
N GLU A 82 -10.90 27.74 -23.14
CA GLU A 82 -9.73 27.19 -22.44
C GLU A 82 -10.04 26.73 -21.01
N GLN A 83 -11.13 27.22 -20.39
CA GLN A 83 -11.60 26.73 -19.09
C GLN A 83 -12.77 25.75 -19.19
N LEU A 84 -13.45 25.65 -20.33
CA LEU A 84 -14.62 24.80 -20.51
C LEU A 84 -14.41 23.95 -21.76
N GLY A 85 -13.85 22.75 -21.57
CA GLY A 85 -14.34 21.64 -22.37
C GLY A 85 -15.84 21.50 -22.08
N ALA A 86 -16.69 21.70 -23.07
CA ALA A 86 -18.06 21.21 -23.02
C ALA A 86 -18.02 19.73 -22.54
N ASN A 87 -18.66 19.28 -21.46
CA ASN A 87 -19.48 19.95 -20.48
C ASN A 87 -19.58 19.00 -19.26
N GLU A 88 -18.60 19.05 -18.35
CA GLU A 88 -18.38 18.13 -17.20
C GLU A 88 -19.54 18.13 -16.15
N TYR A 89 -20.80 18.04 -16.61
CA TYR A 89 -22.04 18.26 -15.88
C TYR A 89 -23.00 17.10 -16.16
N GLY A 90 -22.72 15.98 -15.51
CA GLY A 90 -23.51 14.76 -15.58
C GLY A 90 -24.67 14.72 -14.58
N GLY A 91 -25.40 13.60 -14.60
CA GLY A 91 -26.36 13.26 -13.55
C GLY A 91 -25.64 12.89 -12.24
N HIS A 92 -26.33 12.93 -11.12
CA HIS A 92 -25.78 12.49 -9.83
C HIS A 92 -26.85 11.76 -9.02
N VAL A 93 -26.46 10.78 -8.20
CA VAL A 93 -27.36 10.11 -7.27
C VAL A 93 -27.03 10.57 -5.86
N HIS A 94 -27.99 11.20 -5.19
CA HIS A 94 -27.87 11.65 -3.81
C HIS A 94 -28.72 10.77 -2.90
N ILE A 95 -28.09 10.15 -1.91
CA ILE A 95 -28.71 9.23 -0.96
C ILE A 95 -28.57 9.87 0.42
N GLY A 96 -29.63 10.51 0.90
CA GLY A 96 -29.62 11.20 2.19
C GLY A 96 -30.99 11.16 2.86
N GLY A 97 -31.00 10.98 4.18
CA GLY A 97 -32.20 11.05 5.01
C GLY A 97 -32.44 12.45 5.57
N PRO A 98 -33.55 12.65 6.30
CA PRO A 98 -33.85 13.93 6.95
C PRO A 98 -32.84 14.29 8.05
N PHE A 99 -32.23 13.29 8.69
CA PHE A 99 -31.15 13.41 9.67
C PHE A 99 -30.37 12.08 9.77
N VAL A 100 -29.15 12.16 10.31
CA VAL A 100 -28.26 11.00 10.57
C VAL A 100 -28.96 9.99 11.48
N ASP A 101 -28.81 8.69 11.18
CA ASP A 101 -29.41 7.57 11.93
C ASP A 101 -30.95 7.59 12.01
N SER A 102 -31.63 8.32 11.10
CA SER A 102 -33.09 8.33 11.02
C SER A 102 -33.72 6.98 10.69
N GLY A 103 -32.95 6.05 10.10
CA GLY A 103 -33.44 4.77 9.58
C GLY A 103 -34.40 4.90 8.39
N ALA A 104 -34.59 6.11 7.86
CA ALA A 104 -35.57 6.41 6.81
C ALA A 104 -35.11 5.99 5.40
N VAL A 105 -33.80 5.76 5.22
CA VAL A 105 -33.18 5.50 3.91
C VAL A 105 -32.55 4.12 3.90
N LYS A 106 -32.90 3.32 2.90
CA LYS A 106 -32.22 2.06 2.59
C LYS A 106 -32.06 1.93 1.09
N VAL A 107 -30.87 1.55 0.63
CA VAL A 107 -30.53 1.59 -0.80
C VAL A 107 -29.96 0.26 -1.28
N TYR A 108 -30.45 -0.18 -2.43
CA TYR A 108 -30.06 -1.41 -3.08
C TYR A 108 -29.81 -1.15 -4.57
N ILE A 109 -28.58 -0.79 -4.93
CA ILE A 109 -28.20 -0.56 -6.33
C ILE A 109 -27.50 -1.83 -6.83
N SER A 110 -28.08 -2.51 -7.82
CA SER A 110 -27.50 -3.72 -8.38
C SER A 110 -27.55 -3.75 -9.90
N HIS A 111 -26.43 -4.14 -10.50
CA HIS A 111 -26.32 -4.39 -11.94
C HIS A 111 -26.81 -3.21 -12.79
N THR A 112 -26.50 -2.00 -12.35
CA THR A 112 -26.82 -0.74 -13.04
C THR A 112 -25.56 -0.13 -13.64
N GLU A 113 -25.68 0.39 -14.85
CA GLU A 113 -24.65 1.16 -15.54
C GLU A 113 -24.87 2.65 -15.28
N PHE A 114 -23.81 3.33 -14.86
CA PHE A 114 -23.73 4.77 -14.65
C PHE A 114 -22.73 5.35 -15.64
N TYR A 115 -23.21 6.22 -16.55
CA TYR A 115 -22.42 6.75 -17.66
C TYR A 115 -22.53 8.27 -17.75
N PHE A 116 -21.43 9.00 -17.93
CA PHE A 116 -21.45 10.48 -17.92
C PHE A 116 -22.15 11.06 -16.68
N MET A 117 -21.80 10.51 -15.51
CA MET A 117 -22.33 10.93 -14.22
C MET A 117 -21.29 11.78 -13.47
N GLY A 118 -21.73 12.46 -12.40
CA GLY A 118 -20.94 13.40 -11.64
C GLY A 118 -20.92 14.79 -12.27
N GLN A 119 -20.68 15.82 -11.46
CA GLN A 119 -20.54 17.20 -11.93
C GLN A 119 -19.22 17.75 -11.43
N ALA A 120 -18.34 18.17 -12.35
CA ALA A 120 -17.12 18.88 -12.02
C ALA A 120 -17.42 20.25 -11.40
N TYR A 121 -16.44 20.78 -10.67
CA TYR A 121 -16.50 22.04 -9.93
C TYR A 121 -17.63 22.12 -8.88
N ARG A 122 -18.30 21.00 -8.59
CA ARG A 122 -19.42 20.91 -7.64
C ARG A 122 -19.21 19.77 -6.66
N LEU A 123 -18.82 20.12 -5.44
CA LEU A 123 -18.75 19.17 -4.33
C LEU A 123 -20.13 18.60 -4.02
N GLY A 124 -20.17 17.34 -3.57
CA GLY A 124 -21.41 16.64 -3.24
C GLY A 124 -22.27 16.20 -4.44
N ARG A 125 -21.80 16.36 -5.69
CA ARG A 125 -22.51 15.98 -6.92
C ARG A 125 -21.80 14.82 -7.63
N TYR A 126 -21.74 13.69 -6.94
CA TYR A 126 -21.06 12.46 -7.37
C TYR A 126 -22.03 11.49 -8.05
N PRO A 127 -21.56 10.59 -8.94
CA PRO A 127 -22.39 9.56 -9.55
C PRO A 127 -23.21 8.77 -8.53
N ILE A 128 -22.57 8.38 -7.41
CA ILE A 128 -23.23 7.80 -6.24
C ILE A 128 -22.69 8.47 -4.99
N HIS A 129 -23.56 9.14 -4.23
CA HIS A 129 -23.22 9.86 -3.01
C HIS A 129 -24.12 9.42 -1.85
N PHE A 130 -23.55 8.66 -0.91
CA PHE A 130 -24.16 8.44 0.41
C PHE A 130 -23.84 9.63 1.30
N HIS A 131 -24.84 10.39 1.72
CA HIS A 131 -24.69 11.65 2.42
C HIS A 131 -25.40 11.63 3.78
N LEU A 132 -24.59 11.59 4.85
CA LEU A 132 -25.01 11.79 6.25
C LEU A 132 -26.15 10.87 6.70
N ASN A 133 -26.08 9.58 6.37
CA ASN A 133 -27.12 8.63 6.76
C ASN A 133 -26.85 7.95 8.11
N GLY A 134 -25.60 7.92 8.57
CA GLY A 134 -25.21 7.11 9.73
C GLY A 134 -25.13 5.61 9.38
N LEU A 135 -25.67 4.75 10.22
CA LEU A 135 -25.64 3.29 10.02
C LEU A 135 -26.55 2.85 8.86
N MET A 136 -25.97 2.24 7.82
CA MET A 136 -26.70 1.78 6.63
C MET A 136 -26.56 0.28 6.38
N ASN A 137 -26.50 -0.52 7.43
CA ASN A 137 -26.37 -1.97 7.34
C ASN A 137 -27.40 -2.60 6.37
N GLY A 138 -26.89 -3.42 5.46
CA GLY A 138 -27.66 -4.07 4.41
C GLY A 138 -27.93 -3.21 3.18
N SER A 139 -27.50 -1.94 3.15
CA SER A 139 -27.47 -1.14 1.93
C SER A 139 -26.25 -1.46 1.10
N TYR A 140 -26.38 -1.41 -0.23
CA TYR A 140 -25.29 -1.80 -1.11
C TYR A 140 -25.26 -1.09 -2.48
N VAL A 141 -24.06 -1.07 -3.05
CA VAL A 141 -23.81 -0.89 -4.49
C VAL A 141 -23.08 -2.13 -4.99
N ARG A 142 -23.76 -2.95 -5.80
CA ARG A 142 -23.27 -4.28 -6.18
C ARG A 142 -23.34 -4.55 -7.67
N GLY A 143 -22.24 -5.03 -8.28
CA GLY A 143 -22.29 -5.50 -9.67
C GLY A 143 -22.51 -4.38 -10.70
N CYS A 144 -22.38 -3.12 -10.30
CA CYS A 144 -22.61 -1.97 -11.16
C CYS A 144 -21.41 -1.72 -12.08
N SER A 145 -21.65 -0.95 -13.13
CA SER A 145 -20.58 -0.34 -13.93
C SER A 145 -20.69 1.18 -13.79
N ILE A 146 -19.57 1.85 -13.53
CA ILE A 146 -19.52 3.31 -13.39
C ILE A 146 -18.39 3.78 -14.26
N HIS A 147 -18.68 4.51 -15.33
CA HIS A 147 -17.64 4.87 -16.29
C HIS A 147 -17.83 6.20 -16.99
N LYS A 148 -16.70 6.78 -17.42
CA LYS A 148 -16.61 8.12 -18.01
C LYS A 148 -17.34 9.17 -17.18
N THR A 149 -16.93 9.32 -15.93
CA THR A 149 -17.56 10.25 -15.00
C THR A 149 -16.80 11.58 -14.95
N PHE A 150 -17.54 12.66 -14.70
CA PHE A 150 -17.00 14.02 -14.59
C PHE A 150 -16.67 14.41 -13.15
N ASN A 151 -16.96 13.50 -12.22
CA ASN A 151 -16.55 13.55 -10.82
C ASN A 151 -16.16 12.11 -10.44
N ARG A 152 -15.86 11.84 -9.17
CA ARG A 152 -15.52 10.52 -8.59
C ARG A 152 -16.51 9.41 -8.99
N ALA A 153 -16.36 8.17 -8.53
CA ALA A 153 -17.33 7.10 -8.80
C ALA A 153 -18.33 6.92 -7.64
N ILE A 154 -17.83 6.69 -6.42
CA ILE A 154 -18.63 6.38 -5.23
C ILE A 154 -18.09 7.15 -4.04
N ASN A 155 -18.95 7.95 -3.42
CA ASN A 155 -18.64 8.70 -2.21
C ASN A 155 -19.47 8.19 -1.04
N ILE A 156 -18.79 7.96 0.08
CA ILE A 156 -19.41 7.65 1.37
C ILE A 156 -19.06 8.79 2.32
N HIS A 157 -20.08 9.51 2.78
CA HIS A 157 -19.95 10.68 3.64
C HIS A 157 -20.82 10.49 4.88
N ASN A 158 -20.19 10.44 6.07
CA ASN A 158 -20.82 10.14 7.37
C ASN A 158 -21.87 9.02 7.25
N THR A 159 -21.45 7.94 6.61
CA THR A 159 -22.25 6.76 6.36
C THR A 159 -21.38 5.54 6.62
N HIS A 160 -21.96 4.55 7.29
CA HIS A 160 -21.24 3.40 7.85
C HIS A 160 -21.91 2.09 7.43
N GLU A 161 -21.15 1.00 7.47
CA GLU A 161 -21.65 -0.36 7.24
C GLU A 161 -22.30 -0.59 5.87
N VAL A 162 -21.86 0.15 4.85
CA VAL A 162 -22.31 -0.04 3.45
C VAL A 162 -21.45 -1.09 2.76
N LEU A 163 -22.10 -1.90 1.92
CA LEU A 163 -21.44 -2.88 1.05
C LEU A 163 -21.21 -2.31 -0.35
N ILE A 164 -19.94 -2.26 -0.77
CA ILE A 164 -19.51 -1.89 -2.12
C ILE A 164 -18.82 -3.09 -2.75
N GLU A 165 -19.50 -3.78 -3.66
CA GLU A 165 -19.05 -5.10 -4.10
C GLU A 165 -19.18 -5.38 -5.61
N ASN A 166 -18.21 -6.07 -6.21
CA ASN A 166 -18.29 -6.54 -7.60
C ASN A 166 -18.53 -5.42 -8.64
N ASN A 167 -18.16 -4.18 -8.34
CA ASN A 167 -18.35 -3.05 -9.26
C ASN A 167 -17.17 -2.92 -10.23
N VAL A 168 -17.47 -2.55 -11.47
CA VAL A 168 -16.47 -2.21 -12.49
C VAL A 168 -16.47 -0.69 -12.69
N VAL A 169 -15.35 -0.06 -12.40
CA VAL A 169 -15.20 1.39 -12.46
C VAL A 169 -14.12 1.74 -13.47
N TYR A 170 -14.43 2.56 -14.47
CA TYR A 170 -13.53 2.83 -15.59
C TYR A 170 -13.54 4.29 -16.03
N ASP A 171 -12.36 4.87 -16.27
CA ASP A 171 -12.22 6.21 -16.83
C ASP A 171 -12.89 7.29 -15.97
N ILE A 172 -12.38 7.45 -14.75
CA ILE A 172 -12.95 8.30 -13.69
C ILE A 172 -12.08 9.53 -13.47
N MET A 173 -12.70 10.69 -13.27
CA MET A 173 -12.02 11.91 -12.84
C MET A 173 -11.95 12.00 -11.30
N GLY A 174 -10.75 12.23 -10.77
CA GLY A 174 -10.52 12.38 -9.33
C GLY A 174 -10.52 11.04 -8.58
N GLY A 175 -10.50 11.10 -7.24
CA GLY A 175 -10.46 9.91 -6.39
C GLY A 175 -11.71 9.04 -6.53
N ALA A 176 -11.60 7.86 -7.13
CA ALA A 176 -12.77 7.12 -7.61
C ALA A 176 -13.70 6.64 -6.48
N PHE A 177 -13.17 5.96 -5.47
CA PHE A 177 -13.88 5.66 -4.22
C PHE A 177 -13.35 6.56 -3.11
N PHE A 178 -14.22 7.25 -2.39
CA PHE A 178 -13.81 8.22 -1.36
C PHE A 178 -14.64 8.10 -0.08
N LEU A 179 -13.95 7.94 1.05
CA LEU A 179 -14.49 8.19 2.39
C LEU A 179 -14.21 9.64 2.78
N GLU A 180 -15.24 10.44 3.03
CA GLU A 180 -15.12 11.90 2.93
C GLU A 180 -14.57 12.58 4.20
N ASP A 181 -15.18 12.33 5.37
CA ASP A 181 -14.90 13.12 6.57
C ASP A 181 -13.95 12.44 7.57
N GLY A 182 -13.59 11.17 7.37
CA GLY A 182 -12.70 10.44 8.28
C GLY A 182 -13.41 9.83 9.48
N ILE A 183 -14.74 9.66 9.43
CA ILE A 183 -15.49 8.91 10.45
C ILE A 183 -16.15 7.65 9.89
N GLU A 184 -16.19 7.50 8.57
CA GLU A 184 -16.83 6.42 7.85
C GLU A 184 -16.14 5.09 8.19
N HIS A 185 -16.88 4.14 8.75
CA HIS A 185 -16.31 2.93 9.33
C HIS A 185 -17.25 1.74 9.11
N GLY A 186 -16.71 0.54 9.27
CA GLY A 186 -17.46 -0.70 9.11
C GLY A 186 -17.91 -0.98 7.68
N ASN A 187 -17.52 -0.16 6.70
CA ASN A 187 -17.87 -0.40 5.30
C ASN A 187 -17.10 -1.62 4.77
N LEU A 188 -17.76 -2.39 3.90
CA LEU A 188 -17.19 -3.55 3.24
C LEU A 188 -16.99 -3.24 1.75
N ILE A 189 -15.74 -3.09 1.34
CA ILE A 189 -15.32 -2.78 -0.03
C ILE A 189 -14.58 -3.98 -0.59
N GLN A 190 -15.23 -4.76 -1.45
CA GLN A 190 -14.64 -6.00 -1.94
C GLN A 190 -14.94 -6.38 -3.39
N TYR A 191 -14.01 -7.10 -4.02
CA TYR A 191 -14.15 -7.64 -5.37
C TYR A 191 -14.42 -6.57 -6.45
N ASN A 192 -14.02 -5.31 -6.22
CA ASN A 192 -14.21 -4.23 -7.18
C ASN A 192 -13.01 -4.11 -8.11
N LEU A 193 -13.26 -3.80 -9.39
CA LEU A 193 -12.25 -3.54 -10.40
C LEU A 193 -12.29 -2.07 -10.79
N PHE A 194 -11.26 -1.31 -10.42
CA PHE A 194 -11.14 0.12 -10.67
C PHE A 194 -9.98 0.38 -11.63
N VAL A 195 -10.28 0.90 -12.81
CA VAL A 195 -9.33 1.03 -13.91
C VAL A 195 -9.31 2.46 -14.44
N HIS A 196 -8.12 3.00 -14.71
CA HIS A 196 -7.94 4.28 -15.37
C HIS A 196 -8.55 5.48 -14.61
N VAL A 197 -8.05 5.70 -13.39
CA VAL A 197 -8.38 6.89 -12.59
C VAL A 197 -7.46 8.05 -12.98
N LYS A 198 -8.06 9.17 -13.39
CA LYS A 198 -7.38 10.33 -13.98
C LYS A 198 -7.33 11.49 -13.01
N ARG A 199 -6.18 12.16 -12.98
CA ARG A 199 -6.02 13.46 -12.33
C ARG A 199 -7.01 14.47 -12.89
N THR A 200 -7.51 15.35 -12.03
CA THR A 200 -8.36 16.48 -12.42
C THR A 200 -8.09 17.67 -11.51
N SER A 201 -8.12 18.87 -12.07
CA SER A 201 -8.11 20.12 -11.32
C SER A 201 -9.52 20.67 -11.07
N SER A 202 -10.55 19.95 -11.50
CA SER A 202 -11.94 20.41 -11.42
C SER A 202 -12.63 20.08 -10.10
N LEU A 203 -11.92 19.46 -9.14
CA LEU A 203 -12.48 18.96 -7.87
C LEU A 203 -11.65 19.43 -6.66
N LEU A 204 -11.39 18.58 -5.66
CA LEU A 204 -10.51 18.93 -4.54
C LEU A 204 -9.06 19.03 -5.03
N ASN A 205 -8.23 19.79 -4.31
CA ASN A 205 -6.80 19.87 -4.61
C ASN A 205 -6.13 18.49 -4.62
N ASP A 206 -6.60 17.56 -3.79
CA ASP A 206 -6.11 16.18 -3.76
C ASP A 206 -6.46 15.38 -5.03
N ASP A 207 -7.47 15.79 -5.80
CA ASP A 207 -7.84 15.12 -7.05
C ASP A 207 -6.85 15.40 -8.20
N VAL A 208 -5.86 16.29 -7.99
CA VAL A 208 -4.69 16.42 -8.88
C VAL A 208 -3.72 15.24 -8.73
N VAL A 209 -3.81 14.51 -7.60
CA VAL A 209 -3.05 13.29 -7.25
C VAL A 209 -4.00 12.17 -6.78
N PRO A 210 -4.93 11.69 -7.63
CA PRO A 210 -6.06 10.87 -7.18
C PRO A 210 -5.68 9.41 -6.88
N ALA A 211 -6.57 8.73 -6.15
CA ALA A 211 -6.49 7.30 -5.89
C ALA A 211 -7.70 6.54 -6.45
N ALA A 212 -7.53 5.26 -6.79
CA ALA A 212 -8.70 4.40 -7.02
C ALA A 212 -9.51 4.20 -5.74
N PHE A 213 -8.83 3.95 -4.62
CA PHE A 213 -9.45 3.83 -3.31
C PHE A 213 -8.82 4.84 -2.34
N TRP A 214 -9.57 5.88 -1.99
CA TRP A 214 -9.16 6.90 -1.03
C TRP A 214 -9.89 6.68 0.29
N ILE A 215 -9.13 6.21 1.28
CA ILE A 215 -9.58 5.81 2.61
C ILE A 215 -9.07 6.82 3.65
N THR A 216 -9.96 7.54 4.31
CA THR A 216 -9.64 8.54 5.35
C THR A 216 -9.82 8.03 6.77
N GLN A 217 -10.34 6.81 6.92
CA GLN A 217 -10.57 6.15 8.19
C GLN A 217 -10.22 4.64 8.04
N PRO A 218 -9.32 4.08 8.88
CA PRO A 218 -8.73 2.76 8.65
C PRO A 218 -9.61 1.56 9.05
N ASN A 219 -10.62 1.72 9.90
CA ASN A 219 -11.56 0.70 10.37
C ASN A 219 -12.66 0.40 9.33
N ASN A 220 -12.23 -0.04 8.16
CA ASN A 220 -13.08 -0.56 7.08
C ASN A 220 -12.48 -1.87 6.55
N THR A 221 -13.28 -2.68 5.87
CA THR A 221 -12.79 -3.90 5.20
C THR A 221 -12.56 -3.61 3.73
N VAL A 222 -11.31 -3.62 3.28
CA VAL A 222 -10.88 -3.40 1.90
C VAL A 222 -10.13 -4.64 1.42
N GLN A 223 -10.82 -5.52 0.70
CA GLN A 223 -10.24 -6.80 0.28
C GLN A 223 -10.60 -7.22 -1.13
N HIS A 224 -9.74 -7.99 -1.79
CA HIS A 224 -10.02 -8.55 -3.12
C HIS A 224 -10.29 -7.52 -4.22
N ASN A 225 -9.87 -6.26 -4.03
CA ASN A 225 -10.06 -5.21 -5.03
C ASN A 225 -8.85 -5.12 -5.95
N VAL A 226 -9.09 -4.63 -7.16
CA VAL A 226 -8.05 -4.37 -8.17
C VAL A 226 -8.04 -2.89 -8.53
N ALA A 227 -6.88 -2.25 -8.45
CA ALA A 227 -6.63 -0.88 -8.88
C ALA A 227 -5.58 -0.86 -10.01
N ALA A 228 -6.01 -0.55 -11.24
CA ALA A 228 -5.17 -0.68 -12.42
C ALA A 228 -5.08 0.61 -13.26
N SER A 229 -3.89 0.89 -13.80
CA SER A 229 -3.70 1.94 -14.81
C SER A 229 -4.15 3.35 -14.37
N GLY A 230 -4.15 3.64 -13.07
CA GLY A 230 -4.40 4.98 -12.54
C GLY A 230 -3.22 5.91 -12.77
N THR A 231 -3.48 7.22 -12.85
CA THR A 231 -2.40 8.22 -13.01
C THR A 231 -1.48 8.30 -11.80
N HIS A 232 -1.97 8.01 -10.59
CA HIS A 232 -1.22 8.16 -9.35
C HIS A 232 -1.33 6.93 -8.43
N PHE A 233 -2.34 6.85 -7.58
CA PHE A 233 -2.39 5.86 -6.51
C PHE A 233 -3.40 4.73 -6.77
N GLY A 234 -3.03 3.50 -6.43
CA GLY A 234 -3.98 2.41 -6.30
C GLY A 234 -4.84 2.61 -5.06
N PHE A 235 -4.20 2.51 -3.89
CA PHE A 235 -4.81 2.70 -2.58
C PHE A 235 -4.15 3.87 -1.86
N TRP A 236 -4.96 4.80 -1.34
CA TRP A 236 -4.48 5.92 -0.54
C TRP A 236 -5.14 5.92 0.83
N TYR A 237 -4.35 5.62 1.84
CA TYR A 237 -4.71 5.64 3.25
C TYR A 237 -4.29 6.99 3.83
N ARG A 238 -5.22 7.95 3.82
CA ARG A 238 -5.00 9.34 4.24
C ARG A 238 -5.77 9.68 5.51
N MET A 239 -5.26 9.22 6.64
CA MET A 239 -5.95 9.44 7.90
C MET A 239 -5.85 10.90 8.34
N LEU A 240 -7.01 11.50 8.54
CA LEU A 240 -7.13 12.84 9.11
C LEU A 240 -6.75 12.81 10.59
N GLU A 241 -6.24 13.93 11.10
CA GLU A 241 -5.96 14.05 12.54
C GLU A 241 -7.23 13.93 13.37
N ASN A 242 -8.24 14.65 12.92
CA ASN A 242 -9.62 14.62 13.38
C ASN A 242 -10.52 14.69 12.15
N PRO A 243 -11.76 14.21 12.25
CA PRO A 243 -12.73 14.37 11.19
C PRO A 243 -12.93 15.82 10.76
N SER A 244 -13.25 16.00 9.49
CA SER A 244 -13.51 17.31 8.88
C SER A 244 -14.97 17.43 8.43
N GLY A 245 -15.29 18.53 7.73
CA GLY A 245 -16.59 18.72 7.09
C GLY A 245 -17.76 18.76 8.08
N PRO A 246 -18.98 18.39 7.64
CA PRO A 246 -20.15 18.28 8.50
C PRO A 246 -19.98 17.35 9.71
N SER A 247 -18.99 16.45 9.67
CA SER A 247 -18.70 15.50 10.76
C SER A 247 -17.57 15.94 11.69
N THR A 248 -17.16 17.20 11.62
CA THR A 248 -16.03 17.74 12.41
C THR A 248 -16.20 17.44 13.90
N THR A 249 -15.19 16.79 14.49
CA THR A 249 -15.16 16.49 15.92
C THR A 249 -13.73 16.27 16.41
N THR A 250 -13.45 16.61 17.67
CA THR A 250 -12.17 16.31 18.33
C THR A 250 -12.15 14.96 19.05
N SER A 251 -13.29 14.27 19.14
CA SER A 251 -13.44 13.02 19.89
C SER A 251 -12.98 11.78 19.15
N ILE A 252 -12.81 11.87 17.82
CA ILE A 252 -12.38 10.78 16.94
C ILE A 252 -11.02 11.15 16.35
N CYS A 253 -10.08 10.21 16.37
CA CYS A 253 -8.72 10.43 15.86
C CYS A 253 -8.35 9.34 14.84
N PRO A 254 -8.70 9.50 13.55
CA PRO A 254 -8.54 8.46 12.53
C PRO A 254 -7.12 7.88 12.45
N ARG A 255 -6.11 8.71 12.64
CA ARG A 255 -4.69 8.29 12.72
C ARG A 255 -4.38 7.29 13.84
N LYS A 256 -5.23 7.14 14.85
CA LYS A 256 -5.03 6.23 15.98
C LYS A 256 -5.92 4.99 15.94
N ILE A 257 -6.91 4.98 15.05
CA ILE A 257 -7.91 3.92 14.98
C ILE A 257 -7.26 2.62 14.48
N PRO A 258 -7.58 1.46 15.08
CA PRO A 258 -7.17 0.17 14.54
C PRO A 258 -7.49 0.04 13.05
N LEU A 259 -6.56 -0.52 12.29
CA LEU A 259 -6.88 -0.94 10.93
C LEU A 259 -7.96 -2.02 10.98
N GLY A 260 -8.95 -1.90 10.11
CA GLY A 260 -9.86 -3.00 9.79
C GLY A 260 -9.10 -4.06 9.00
N ILE A 261 -9.61 -4.40 7.81
CA ILE A 261 -8.97 -5.41 6.96
C ILE A 261 -8.43 -4.73 5.71
N PHE A 262 -7.15 -4.95 5.42
CA PHE A 262 -6.58 -4.75 4.09
C PHE A 262 -5.94 -6.06 3.64
N GLU A 263 -6.63 -6.80 2.77
CA GLU A 263 -6.17 -8.14 2.39
C GLU A 263 -6.44 -8.49 0.92
N ASN A 264 -5.45 -9.12 0.29
CA ASN A 264 -5.59 -9.72 -1.05
C ASN A 264 -6.06 -8.73 -2.11
N ASN A 265 -5.52 -7.50 -2.08
CA ASN A 265 -5.76 -6.50 -3.10
C ASN A 265 -4.65 -6.55 -4.16
N THR A 266 -4.97 -6.11 -5.38
CA THR A 266 -4.00 -5.98 -6.47
C THR A 266 -3.91 -4.53 -6.91
N ALA A 267 -2.71 -4.01 -7.10
CA ALA A 267 -2.51 -2.67 -7.67
C ALA A 267 -1.40 -2.70 -8.73
N HIS A 268 -1.70 -2.27 -9.96
CA HIS A 268 -0.69 -2.36 -11.02
C HIS A 268 -0.79 -1.30 -12.09
N SER A 269 0.35 -1.02 -12.74
CA SER A 269 0.42 -0.03 -13.81
C SER A 269 -0.03 1.37 -13.37
N ASN A 270 0.02 1.67 -12.07
CA ASN A 270 -0.30 2.99 -11.56
C ASN A 270 0.92 3.89 -11.69
N GLY A 271 0.70 5.13 -12.12
CA GLY A 271 1.80 6.07 -12.38
C GLY A 271 2.66 6.34 -11.15
N TRP A 272 2.09 6.30 -9.94
CA TRP A 272 2.81 6.49 -8.68
C TRP A 272 2.77 5.22 -7.81
N PHE A 273 1.98 5.20 -6.75
CA PHE A 273 2.15 4.19 -5.68
C PHE A 273 1.01 3.16 -5.69
N ALA A 274 1.35 1.90 -5.46
CA ALA A 274 0.37 0.84 -5.28
C ALA A 274 -0.46 1.08 -4.02
N LEU A 275 0.22 1.41 -2.91
CA LEU A 275 -0.37 1.76 -1.62
C LEU A 275 0.39 2.93 -1.02
N TRP A 276 -0.30 4.00 -0.67
CA TRP A 276 0.29 5.15 0.01
C TRP A 276 -0.37 5.39 1.36
N ILE A 277 0.43 5.39 2.43
CA ILE A 277 -0.02 5.74 3.79
C ILE A 277 0.60 7.11 4.13
N HIS A 278 -0.22 8.15 4.03
CA HIS A 278 0.23 9.54 4.13
C HIS A 278 -0.86 10.44 4.70
N GLU A 279 -0.59 11.38 5.60
CA GLU A 279 0.74 11.74 6.09
C GLU A 279 1.20 10.88 7.25
N SER A 280 0.26 10.47 8.11
CA SER A 280 0.56 9.87 9.40
C SER A 280 -0.39 8.73 9.75
N PHE A 281 0.12 7.66 10.33
CA PHE A 281 -0.70 6.59 10.89
C PHE A 281 -0.04 5.91 12.10
N PHE A 282 -0.65 6.04 13.27
CA PHE A 282 -0.15 5.61 14.57
C PHE A 282 -1.19 4.74 15.29
N PRO A 283 -1.49 3.54 14.77
CA PRO A 283 -2.55 2.67 15.28
C PRO A 283 -2.38 2.38 16.79
N THR A 284 -3.51 2.33 17.48
CA THR A 284 -3.61 2.02 18.91
C THR A 284 -4.65 0.93 19.12
N LYS A 285 -4.62 0.26 20.27
CA LYS A 285 -5.54 -0.84 20.58
C LYS A 285 -7.03 -0.46 20.48
N THR A 286 -7.38 0.78 20.81
CA THR A 286 -8.78 1.21 20.95
C THR A 286 -9.17 2.37 20.05
N GLY A 287 -8.23 3.03 19.38
CA GLY A 287 -8.52 4.24 18.59
C GLY A 287 -8.80 5.50 19.39
N THR A 288 -8.71 5.43 20.72
CA THR A 288 -9.00 6.57 21.61
C THR A 288 -8.00 7.70 21.38
N CYS A 289 -8.51 8.92 21.19
CA CYS A 289 -7.67 10.11 21.11
C CYS A 289 -6.72 10.23 22.31
N GLY A 290 -5.49 10.73 22.07
CA GLY A 290 -4.48 10.94 23.12
C GLY A 290 -3.81 9.67 23.67
N THR A 291 -4.36 8.47 23.48
CA THR A 291 -3.75 7.23 23.98
C THR A 291 -2.40 6.94 23.32
N THR A 292 -1.48 6.34 24.08
CA THR A 292 -0.19 5.83 23.62
C THR A 292 -0.10 4.31 23.74
N LYS A 293 -1.26 3.65 23.91
CA LYS A 293 -1.37 2.18 23.84
C LYS A 293 -1.32 1.73 22.38
N TRP A 294 -0.15 1.84 21.78
CA TRP A 294 0.11 1.49 20.39
C TRP A 294 -0.19 0.02 20.11
N ASP A 295 -0.65 -0.25 18.90
CA ASP A 295 -0.88 -1.59 18.38
C ASP A 295 -0.54 -1.62 16.89
N LYS A 296 -0.47 -2.80 16.29
CA LYS A 296 -0.14 -2.94 14.88
C LYS A 296 -1.30 -2.63 13.93
N ALA A 297 -0.95 -2.17 12.73
CA ALA A 297 -1.82 -2.21 11.56
C ALA A 297 -1.17 -3.10 10.50
N VAL A 298 -1.85 -4.20 10.16
CA VAL A 298 -1.31 -5.20 9.22
C VAL A 298 -1.99 -5.04 7.86
N PHE A 299 -1.24 -4.54 6.89
CA PHE A 299 -1.62 -4.60 5.48
C PHE A 299 -1.04 -5.89 4.93
N ARG A 300 -1.89 -6.78 4.39
CA ARG A 300 -1.42 -8.10 3.96
C ARG A 300 -1.82 -8.48 2.55
N LYS A 301 -1.02 -9.34 1.92
CA LYS A 301 -1.31 -9.94 0.62
C LYS A 301 -1.60 -8.92 -0.48
N LEU A 302 -0.88 -7.80 -0.51
CA LEU A 302 -0.89 -6.91 -1.66
C LEU A 302 -0.06 -7.55 -2.79
N THR A 303 -0.68 -7.72 -3.95
CA THR A 303 0.06 -7.96 -5.20
C THR A 303 0.23 -6.63 -5.93
N ALA A 304 1.46 -6.12 -6.04
CA ALA A 304 1.73 -4.87 -6.72
C ALA A 304 2.78 -5.01 -7.81
N TRP A 305 2.44 -4.62 -9.04
CA TRP A 305 3.39 -4.73 -10.15
C TRP A 305 3.34 -3.58 -11.17
N ASN A 306 4.48 -3.26 -11.77
CA ASN A 306 4.60 -2.18 -12.75
C ASN A 306 4.03 -0.82 -12.26
N ASN A 307 4.08 -0.53 -10.97
CA ASN A 307 3.81 0.81 -10.45
C ASN A 307 5.13 1.58 -10.35
N ASN A 308 5.12 2.89 -10.09
CA ASN A 308 6.36 3.57 -9.70
C ASN A 308 6.87 3.05 -8.34
N LYS A 309 5.98 2.92 -7.34
CA LYS A 309 6.31 2.26 -6.07
C LYS A 309 5.26 1.24 -5.66
N GLY A 310 5.67 0.24 -4.89
CA GLY A 310 4.76 -0.60 -4.13
C GLY A 310 4.16 0.15 -2.93
N PRO A 311 4.14 -0.43 -1.72
CA PRO A 311 3.75 0.28 -0.50
C PRO A 311 4.75 1.36 -0.07
N GLU A 312 4.28 2.57 0.20
CA GLU A 312 5.02 3.60 0.91
C GLU A 312 4.29 4.00 2.20
N CYS A 313 5.05 4.10 3.29
CA CYS A 313 4.60 4.63 4.57
C CYS A 313 5.45 5.86 4.95
N VAL A 314 4.79 7.01 5.13
CA VAL A 314 5.49 8.29 5.34
C VAL A 314 5.82 8.53 6.81
N ASN A 315 4.85 8.82 7.67
CA ASN A 315 5.07 8.84 9.12
C ASN A 315 4.23 7.74 9.77
N CYS A 316 4.80 6.58 10.06
CA CYS A 316 4.04 5.51 10.70
C CYS A 316 4.63 5.06 12.03
N GLY A 317 3.76 4.56 12.89
CA GLY A 317 4.14 3.75 14.03
C GLY A 317 4.24 2.30 13.61
N SER A 318 3.47 1.45 14.25
CA SER A 318 3.46 0.00 14.10
C SER A 318 2.75 -0.50 12.83
N VAL A 319 3.12 -0.01 11.65
CA VAL A 319 2.59 -0.51 10.37
C VAL A 319 3.40 -1.73 9.90
N GLN A 320 2.70 -2.78 9.51
CA GLN A 320 3.27 -4.02 9.02
C GLN A 320 2.84 -4.30 7.58
N PHE A 321 3.77 -4.77 6.76
CA PHE A 321 3.52 -5.28 5.42
C PHE A 321 3.81 -6.78 5.39
N GLU A 322 2.76 -7.60 5.30
CA GLU A 322 2.88 -9.05 5.36
C GLU A 322 2.44 -9.73 4.06
N ASP A 323 3.12 -10.81 3.68
CA ASP A 323 2.70 -11.71 2.60
C ASP A 323 2.58 -11.03 1.23
N MET A 324 3.43 -10.04 0.93
CA MET A 324 3.34 -9.24 -0.30
C MET A 324 3.96 -9.94 -1.51
N LEU A 325 3.44 -9.64 -2.71
CA LEU A 325 4.10 -9.94 -3.98
C LEU A 325 4.34 -8.64 -4.75
N LEU A 326 5.60 -8.22 -4.86
CA LEU A 326 5.99 -6.92 -5.39
C LEU A 326 6.95 -7.10 -6.56
N VAL A 327 6.50 -6.77 -7.78
CA VAL A 327 7.20 -7.15 -9.01
C VAL A 327 7.35 -5.95 -9.94
N ASN A 328 8.56 -5.63 -10.37
CA ASN A 328 8.82 -4.57 -11.35
C ASN A 328 8.25 -3.19 -10.95
N ASN A 329 8.26 -2.85 -9.66
CA ASN A 329 7.92 -1.48 -9.26
C ASN A 329 9.16 -0.60 -9.44
N ASP A 330 9.06 0.48 -10.20
CA ASP A 330 10.22 1.17 -10.79
C ASP A 330 11.19 1.77 -9.76
N GLU A 331 10.74 2.64 -8.86
CA GLU A 331 11.61 3.32 -7.90
C GLU A 331 11.85 2.50 -6.62
N ALA A 332 10.79 1.87 -6.09
CA ALA A 332 10.87 1.06 -4.87
C ALA A 332 9.77 -0.02 -4.80
N ALA A 333 10.12 -1.20 -4.28
CA ALA A 333 9.10 -2.20 -3.95
C ALA A 333 8.42 -1.90 -2.61
N ILE A 334 9.18 -1.61 -1.55
CA ILE A 334 8.64 -1.10 -0.28
C ILE A 334 9.46 0.10 0.16
N GLU A 335 8.80 1.16 0.61
CA GLU A 335 9.46 2.35 1.14
C GLU A 335 8.92 2.80 2.50
N GLY A 336 9.82 2.89 3.48
CA GLY A 336 9.58 3.64 4.70
C GLY A 336 10.25 5.01 4.63
N LYS A 337 9.56 6.06 5.06
CA LYS A 337 10.19 7.38 5.28
C LYS A 337 10.58 7.58 6.74
N ARG A 338 9.62 7.54 7.68
CA ARG A 338 9.88 7.77 9.10
C ARG A 338 9.06 6.81 9.97
N LEU A 339 9.70 6.27 11.00
CA LEU A 339 9.03 5.51 12.05
C LEU A 339 8.98 6.34 13.33
N MET A 340 7.80 6.47 13.92
CA MET A 340 7.56 7.22 15.16
C MET A 340 6.25 6.81 15.82
N ASN A 341 6.08 7.12 17.11
CA ASN A 341 4.80 6.94 17.82
C ASN A 341 4.22 5.53 17.64
N GLY A 342 4.98 4.53 18.04
CA GLY A 342 4.60 3.12 17.98
C GLY A 342 5.48 2.29 18.91
N ASN A 343 5.21 0.99 19.00
CA ASN A 343 6.11 0.06 19.66
C ASN A 343 7.23 -0.33 18.70
N LEU A 344 8.09 0.64 18.37
CA LEU A 344 9.03 0.55 17.24
C LEU A 344 9.96 -0.66 17.29
N TYR A 345 10.20 -1.16 18.48
CA TYR A 345 11.05 -2.30 18.68
C TYR A 345 10.24 -3.60 18.68
N ASP A 346 9.04 -3.65 19.27
CA ASP A 346 8.29 -4.89 19.49
C ASP A 346 8.24 -5.85 18.26
N PRO A 347 8.66 -7.13 18.40
CA PRO A 347 8.74 -8.07 17.26
C PRO A 347 7.36 -8.44 16.71
N THR A 348 6.32 -8.29 17.52
CA THR A 348 4.97 -8.76 17.23
C THR A 348 4.04 -7.63 16.84
N ILE A 349 4.22 -6.45 17.44
CA ILE A 349 3.36 -5.28 17.26
C ILE A 349 4.15 -4.02 16.88
N GLY A 350 5.41 -4.13 16.47
CA GLY A 350 6.21 -3.04 15.88
C GLY A 350 6.14 -3.01 14.34
N PRO A 351 6.90 -2.10 13.71
CA PRO A 351 7.06 -2.04 12.25
C PRO A 351 7.75 -3.28 11.70
N LEU A 352 7.11 -3.95 10.75
CA LEU A 352 7.54 -5.27 10.28
C LEU A 352 7.21 -5.49 8.81
N TYR A 353 8.19 -5.92 8.02
CA TYR A 353 7.97 -6.44 6.66
C TYR A 353 8.25 -7.95 6.66
N ARG A 354 7.21 -8.77 6.44
CA ARG A 354 7.31 -10.22 6.61
C ARG A 354 6.79 -11.00 5.40
N ASN A 355 7.39 -12.17 5.12
CA ASN A 355 6.90 -13.17 4.17
C ASN A 355 6.66 -12.63 2.74
N SER A 356 7.43 -11.62 2.34
CA SER A 356 7.18 -10.90 1.10
C SER A 356 8.14 -11.34 0.00
N THR A 357 7.62 -11.46 -1.22
CA THR A 357 8.38 -11.78 -2.43
C THR A 357 8.58 -10.52 -3.25
N ILE A 358 9.83 -10.14 -3.47
CA ILE A 358 10.21 -8.96 -4.23
C ILE A 358 11.03 -9.37 -5.45
N VAL A 359 10.60 -8.91 -6.62
CA VAL A 359 11.25 -9.18 -7.90
C VAL A 359 11.61 -7.84 -8.54
N GLY A 360 12.90 -7.55 -8.69
CA GLY A 360 13.38 -6.30 -9.27
C GLY A 360 12.92 -6.11 -10.72
N TYR A 361 13.16 -7.13 -11.56
CA TYR A 361 12.56 -7.22 -12.89
C TYR A 361 12.12 -8.67 -13.20
N GLU A 362 11.03 -8.86 -13.92
CA GLU A 362 10.56 -10.15 -14.41
C GLU A 362 10.61 -10.13 -15.96
N PRO A 363 11.56 -10.85 -16.58
CA PRO A 363 11.77 -10.86 -18.04
C PRO A 363 10.51 -11.16 -18.85
N ASP A 364 9.65 -12.05 -18.33
CA ASP A 364 8.41 -12.46 -18.99
C ASP A 364 7.39 -11.31 -19.10
N LEU A 365 7.53 -10.26 -18.28
CA LEU A 365 6.69 -9.07 -18.30
C LEU A 365 7.26 -7.93 -19.15
N ASN A 366 8.59 -7.87 -19.33
CA ASN A 366 9.29 -6.73 -19.95
C ASN A 366 10.00 -7.10 -21.28
N ASN A 367 9.49 -8.07 -22.04
CA ASN A 367 10.10 -8.55 -23.30
C ASN A 367 11.61 -8.89 -23.16
N GLY A 368 12.03 -9.36 -21.98
CA GLY A 368 13.42 -9.76 -21.73
C GLY A 368 14.41 -8.66 -21.36
N THR A 369 13.98 -7.40 -21.17
CA THR A 369 14.91 -6.35 -20.68
C THR A 369 15.25 -6.56 -19.20
N SER A 370 16.54 -6.46 -18.86
CA SER A 370 17.06 -6.51 -17.48
C SER A 370 17.23 -5.11 -16.87
N ASP A 371 16.50 -4.12 -17.39
CA ASP A 371 16.54 -2.76 -16.87
C ASP A 371 15.65 -2.69 -15.63
N CYS A 372 16.26 -2.44 -14.47
CA CYS A 372 15.55 -2.29 -13.22
C CYS A 372 16.17 -1.16 -12.42
N HIS A 373 15.31 -0.25 -11.97
CA HIS A 373 15.65 0.89 -11.11
C HIS A 373 15.20 0.64 -9.65
N THR A 374 14.66 -0.55 -9.39
CA THR A 374 13.95 -0.88 -8.15
C THR A 374 14.90 -0.95 -6.97
N ARG A 375 14.55 -0.21 -5.92
CA ARG A 375 15.03 -0.46 -4.56
C ARG A 375 14.10 -1.45 -3.88
N ALA A 376 14.56 -2.64 -3.51
CA ALA A 376 13.67 -3.66 -2.93
C ALA A 376 13.05 -3.15 -1.63
N VAL A 377 13.90 -2.70 -0.71
CA VAL A 377 13.47 -2.05 0.53
C VAL A 377 14.22 -0.73 0.72
N VAL A 378 13.46 0.35 0.76
CA VAL A 378 13.96 1.66 1.20
C VAL A 378 13.71 1.79 2.70
N LEU A 379 14.80 1.81 3.46
CA LEU A 379 14.81 1.82 4.92
C LEU A 379 14.41 3.20 5.47
N PRO A 380 13.52 3.27 6.47
CA PRO A 380 13.05 4.52 7.06
C PRO A 380 14.14 5.23 7.83
N TRP A 381 14.06 6.55 7.97
CA TRP A 381 14.97 7.35 8.79
C TRP A 381 14.66 7.23 10.29
N ALA A 382 14.67 5.99 10.81
CA ALA A 382 14.46 5.64 12.20
C ALA A 382 14.82 4.15 12.44
N PRO A 383 15.26 3.76 13.64
CA PRO A 383 15.52 2.37 13.98
C PRO A 383 14.21 1.59 14.21
N GLY A 384 14.32 0.27 14.35
CA GLY A 384 13.23 -0.61 14.80
C GLY A 384 12.46 -1.33 13.69
N LEU A 385 12.69 -0.98 12.41
CA LEU A 385 12.15 -1.80 11.33
C LEU A 385 12.76 -3.21 11.36
N THR A 386 11.88 -4.20 11.37
CA THR A 386 12.21 -5.60 11.16
C THR A 386 11.84 -6.04 9.74
N ILE A 387 12.73 -6.80 9.09
CA ILE A 387 12.47 -7.49 7.83
C ILE A 387 12.67 -8.99 8.04
N GLU A 388 11.65 -9.81 7.80
CA GLU A 388 11.67 -11.24 8.07
C GLU A 388 11.18 -12.05 6.88
N ASN A 389 11.88 -13.15 6.58
CA ASN A 389 11.50 -14.12 5.55
C ASN A 389 11.15 -13.43 4.21
N MET A 390 12.02 -12.53 3.77
CA MET A 390 11.83 -11.80 2.52
C MET A 390 12.58 -12.49 1.39
N VAL A 391 11.86 -12.84 0.34
CA VAL A 391 12.41 -13.51 -0.85
C VAL A 391 12.72 -12.44 -1.90
N MET A 392 13.94 -12.42 -2.40
CA MET A 392 14.39 -11.47 -3.40
C MET A 392 14.93 -12.16 -4.65
N LYS A 393 14.64 -11.56 -5.81
CA LYS A 393 15.05 -12.08 -7.13
C LYS A 393 15.33 -10.92 -8.10
N ASN A 394 16.29 -11.12 -9.00
CA ASN A 394 16.60 -10.25 -10.13
C ASN A 394 17.05 -8.83 -9.72
N PHE A 395 17.97 -8.74 -8.76
CA PHE A 395 18.61 -7.49 -8.31
C PHE A 395 20.04 -7.29 -8.86
N ASN A 396 20.31 -7.83 -10.05
CA ASN A 396 21.64 -7.85 -10.69
C ASN A 396 21.86 -6.75 -11.75
N SER A 397 20.94 -5.79 -11.90
CA SER A 397 21.13 -4.63 -12.78
C SER A 397 21.87 -3.50 -12.06
N GLN A 398 22.61 -2.67 -12.80
CA GLN A 398 23.41 -1.57 -12.23
C GLN A 398 22.58 -0.54 -11.46
N ASN A 399 21.29 -0.40 -11.80
CA ASN A 399 20.38 0.55 -11.17
C ASN A 399 19.44 -0.08 -10.14
N CYS A 400 19.45 -1.40 -9.96
CA CYS A 400 18.69 -2.06 -8.90
C CYS A 400 19.46 -1.97 -7.58
N THR A 401 18.76 -2.00 -6.46
CA THR A 401 19.41 -2.15 -5.16
C THR A 401 18.52 -2.96 -4.23
N ALA A 402 19.07 -3.94 -3.52
CA ALA A 402 18.29 -4.70 -2.54
C ALA A 402 17.85 -3.82 -1.36
N ILE A 403 18.80 -3.12 -0.74
CA ILE A 403 18.58 -2.30 0.45
C ILE A 403 19.10 -0.89 0.18
N HIS A 404 18.27 0.13 0.43
CA HIS A 404 18.62 1.53 0.18
C HIS A 404 18.17 2.43 1.33
N GLY A 405 18.88 3.51 1.62
CA GLY A 405 18.46 4.50 2.62
C GLY A 405 17.41 5.47 2.07
N THR A 406 16.45 5.89 2.88
CA THR A 406 15.40 6.81 2.41
C THR A 406 15.93 8.21 2.07
N VAL A 407 15.09 9.01 1.40
CA VAL A 407 15.27 10.46 1.21
C VAL A 407 13.98 11.13 1.63
N ILE A 408 14.10 12.17 2.45
CA ILE A 408 12.96 12.92 2.97
C ILE A 408 13.08 14.36 2.52
N THR A 409 12.19 14.75 1.61
CA THR A 409 12.12 16.11 1.08
C THR A 409 12.15 17.13 2.21
N CYS A 410 13.01 18.14 2.07
CA CYS A 410 13.25 19.20 3.05
C CYS A 410 13.87 18.79 4.40
N GLN A 411 14.04 17.50 4.72
CA GLN A 411 14.67 17.06 5.97
C GLN A 411 16.04 16.43 5.75
N CYS A 412 16.15 15.50 4.82
CA CYS A 412 17.40 14.83 4.52
C CYS A 412 17.45 14.41 3.04
N ARG A 413 18.53 14.83 2.35
CA ARG A 413 18.60 14.87 0.89
C ARG A 413 19.36 13.71 0.24
N LYS A 414 20.04 12.87 1.02
CA LYS A 414 20.83 11.75 0.50
C LYS A 414 21.01 10.66 1.55
N LEU A 415 20.60 9.43 1.23
CA LEU A 415 20.84 8.21 2.02
C LEU A 415 20.62 8.40 3.52
N CYS A 416 19.42 8.87 3.87
CA CYS A 416 19.01 9.10 5.25
C CYS A 416 18.95 7.73 5.95
N GLY A 417 19.89 7.51 6.85
CA GLY A 417 20.16 6.21 7.45
C GLY A 417 21.13 6.36 8.63
N GLY A 418 21.90 5.31 8.91
CA GLY A 418 22.76 5.24 10.10
C GLY A 418 22.05 4.67 11.34
N TYR A 419 20.86 4.08 11.15
CA TYR A 419 20.15 3.34 12.17
C TYR A 419 20.33 1.83 11.98
N GLU A 420 20.18 1.09 13.06
CA GLU A 420 20.21 -0.37 13.02
C GLU A 420 18.85 -0.91 12.55
N TYR A 421 18.91 -1.88 11.64
CA TYR A 421 17.76 -2.62 11.14
C TYR A 421 18.06 -4.11 11.21
N LEU A 422 17.02 -4.92 11.33
CA LEU A 422 17.15 -6.38 11.36
C LEU A 422 16.55 -6.95 10.10
N PHE A 423 17.29 -7.82 9.43
CA PHE A 423 16.83 -8.44 8.19
C PHE A 423 17.24 -9.92 8.08
N ASN A 424 16.34 -10.70 7.50
CA ASN A 424 16.55 -12.04 6.99
C ASN A 424 16.03 -12.10 5.56
N LEU A 425 16.96 -12.22 4.60
CA LEU A 425 16.69 -12.15 3.17
C LEU A 425 17.12 -13.46 2.49
N ARG A 426 16.25 -14.01 1.63
CA ARG A 426 16.56 -15.16 0.78
C ARG A 426 16.83 -14.68 -0.64
N ASP A 427 18.07 -14.82 -1.09
CA ASP A 427 18.51 -14.49 -2.45
C ASP A 427 18.29 -15.70 -3.37
N VAL A 428 17.22 -15.68 -4.18
CA VAL A 428 16.80 -16.86 -4.94
C VAL A 428 17.74 -17.20 -6.08
N ASP A 429 18.31 -16.20 -6.74
CA ASP A 429 19.10 -16.34 -7.96
C ASP A 429 20.57 -15.93 -7.80
N GLY A 430 20.97 -15.55 -6.59
CA GLY A 430 22.31 -15.10 -6.27
C GLY A 430 22.57 -13.65 -6.69
N SER A 431 21.52 -12.90 -7.07
CA SER A 431 21.65 -11.55 -7.62
C SER A 431 22.00 -10.50 -6.57
N LEU A 432 21.69 -10.72 -5.29
CA LEU A 432 21.95 -9.73 -4.23
C LEU A 432 23.43 -9.60 -3.92
N THR A 433 24.17 -10.70 -4.09
CA THR A 433 25.59 -10.80 -3.72
C THR A 433 26.51 -10.92 -4.93
N ASP A 434 25.96 -10.86 -6.15
CA ASP A 434 26.71 -10.93 -7.39
C ASP A 434 27.67 -9.73 -7.51
N GLY A 435 28.91 -9.99 -7.94
CA GLY A 435 29.95 -8.96 -8.07
C GLY A 435 30.65 -8.53 -6.78
N ILE A 436 30.30 -9.06 -5.61
CA ILE A 436 31.07 -8.83 -4.37
C ILE A 436 32.40 -9.59 -4.45
N PRO A 437 33.55 -8.93 -4.25
CA PRO A 437 34.86 -9.59 -4.29
C PRO A 437 34.94 -10.77 -3.32
N ASN A 438 35.45 -11.92 -3.79
CA ASN A 438 35.61 -13.16 -3.02
C ASN A 438 34.31 -13.81 -2.51
N VAL A 439 33.16 -13.38 -3.03
CA VAL A 439 31.84 -13.93 -2.68
C VAL A 439 31.20 -14.45 -3.99
N PRO A 440 31.39 -15.74 -4.35
CA PRO A 440 30.91 -16.26 -5.63
C PRO A 440 29.38 -16.25 -5.69
N LYS A 441 28.76 -16.04 -6.86
CA LYS A 441 27.30 -16.09 -6.99
C LYS A 441 26.71 -17.40 -6.46
N LEU A 442 25.75 -17.32 -5.54
CA LEU A 442 25.14 -18.50 -4.88
C LEU A 442 23.61 -18.37 -4.79
N PRO A 443 22.85 -18.99 -5.72
CA PRO A 443 21.40 -19.05 -5.68
C PRO A 443 20.85 -19.77 -4.43
N GLY A 444 19.72 -19.30 -3.91
CA GLY A 444 19.08 -19.82 -2.70
C GLY A 444 19.74 -19.41 -1.39
N SER A 445 20.83 -18.63 -1.45
CA SER A 445 21.58 -18.25 -0.27
C SER A 445 20.78 -17.35 0.67
N LEU A 446 21.12 -17.43 1.95
CA LEU A 446 20.54 -16.63 3.01
C LEU A 446 21.48 -15.46 3.31
N VAL A 447 20.95 -14.24 3.33
CA VAL A 447 21.66 -13.02 3.72
C VAL A 447 21.09 -12.52 5.04
N VAL A 448 21.94 -12.49 6.06
CA VAL A 448 21.60 -12.17 7.46
C VAL A 448 22.72 -11.39 8.12
N GLY A 449 22.43 -10.74 9.26
CA GLY A 449 23.48 -10.24 10.15
C GLY A 449 24.30 -11.37 10.76
N ARG A 450 25.61 -11.18 10.90
CA ARG A 450 26.52 -12.15 11.52
C ARG A 450 26.15 -12.40 12.99
N ALA A 451 26.09 -13.67 13.37
CA ALA A 451 26.05 -14.13 14.76
C ALA A 451 27.09 -15.25 14.93
N ASN A 452 27.75 -15.32 16.09
CA ASN A 452 28.89 -16.22 16.31
C ASN A 452 28.46 -17.69 16.42
N HIS A 453 27.22 -17.97 16.82
CA HIS A 453 26.70 -19.34 16.87
C HIS A 453 26.16 -19.84 15.53
N LEU A 454 26.11 -19.04 14.47
CA LEU A 454 25.76 -19.56 13.15
C LEU A 454 26.75 -20.66 12.72
N PRO A 455 26.32 -21.69 11.97
CA PRO A 455 27.19 -22.79 11.58
C PRO A 455 28.37 -22.29 10.75
N THR A 456 29.60 -22.38 11.29
CA THR A 456 30.78 -21.73 10.71
C THR A 456 31.27 -22.38 9.42
N ASP A 457 30.82 -23.60 9.16
CA ASP A 457 31.00 -24.37 7.93
C ASP A 457 29.97 -24.00 6.84
N LYS A 458 28.86 -23.34 7.21
CA LYS A 458 27.80 -22.92 6.28
C LYS A 458 27.55 -21.42 6.17
N CYS A 459 28.03 -20.61 7.12
CA CYS A 459 27.76 -19.18 7.21
C CYS A 459 29.04 -18.34 7.39
N GLY A 460 29.10 -17.21 6.70
CA GLY A 460 30.13 -16.20 6.91
C GLY A 460 31.47 -16.51 6.23
N PRO A 461 32.56 -15.83 6.63
CA PRO A 461 33.82 -15.82 5.87
C PRO A 461 34.55 -17.17 5.83
N SER A 462 34.31 -18.06 6.79
CA SER A 462 35.01 -19.35 6.90
C SER A 462 34.37 -20.47 6.06
N ALA A 463 33.09 -20.31 5.70
CA ALA A 463 32.31 -21.34 5.03
C ALA A 463 32.57 -21.33 3.50
N PRO A 464 32.99 -22.45 2.89
CA PRO A 464 33.26 -22.51 1.45
C PRO A 464 32.03 -22.14 0.61
N GLY A 465 32.16 -21.16 -0.27
CA GLY A 465 31.05 -20.68 -1.09
C GLY A 465 30.03 -19.81 -0.34
N ALA A 466 30.10 -19.70 0.99
CA ALA A 466 29.49 -18.61 1.73
C ALA A 466 30.38 -17.35 1.64
N GLY A 467 30.14 -16.33 2.46
CA GLY A 467 31.02 -15.17 2.45
C GLY A 467 30.66 -14.09 3.44
N ASP A 468 31.67 -13.31 3.82
CA ASP A 468 31.49 -12.00 4.44
C ASP A 468 31.14 -10.99 3.36
N LEU A 469 30.05 -10.25 3.56
CA LEU A 469 29.59 -9.25 2.60
C LEU A 469 30.29 -7.90 2.81
N GLY A 470 31.10 -7.79 3.87
CA GLY A 470 31.90 -6.62 4.19
C GLY A 470 31.05 -5.35 4.33
N ASN A 471 31.65 -4.21 3.97
CA ASN A 471 30.99 -2.90 4.07
C ASN A 471 29.80 -2.75 3.12
N ALA A 472 29.63 -3.62 2.11
CA ALA A 472 28.48 -3.58 1.19
C ALA A 472 27.16 -3.87 1.92
N PHE A 473 27.20 -4.68 2.99
CA PHE A 473 26.05 -5.01 3.84
C PHE A 473 26.34 -4.76 5.33
N GLY A 474 27.35 -3.95 5.65
CA GLY A 474 27.89 -3.76 6.99
C GLY A 474 28.18 -2.30 7.34
N GLN A 475 27.22 -1.39 7.16
CA GLN A 475 27.38 0.02 7.60
C GLN A 475 27.15 0.23 9.12
N GLY A 476 27.30 -0.82 9.95
CA GLY A 476 26.98 -0.80 11.38
C GLY A 476 27.85 -1.78 12.20
N ALA A 477 27.45 -2.04 13.45
CA ALA A 477 28.23 -2.85 14.40
C ALA A 477 28.28 -4.36 14.06
N VAL A 478 27.33 -4.85 13.27
CA VAL A 478 27.23 -6.26 12.87
C VAL A 478 27.36 -6.34 11.34
N PRO A 479 28.38 -7.02 10.79
CA PRO A 479 28.52 -7.19 9.35
C PRO A 479 27.44 -8.15 8.82
N GLY A 480 26.99 -7.91 7.58
CA GLY A 480 26.18 -8.87 6.85
C GLY A 480 27.01 -10.07 6.41
N VAL A 481 26.44 -11.27 6.53
CA VAL A 481 27.04 -12.51 6.04
C VAL A 481 26.07 -13.24 5.12
N ARG A 482 26.65 -14.03 4.23
CA ARG A 482 25.92 -15.01 3.45
C ARG A 482 26.06 -16.39 4.07
N CYS A 483 24.98 -17.16 4.04
CA CYS A 483 24.91 -18.57 4.40
C CYS A 483 24.53 -19.43 3.18
N LEU A 484 24.89 -20.72 3.23
CA LEU A 484 24.51 -21.72 2.24
C LEU A 484 22.99 -21.90 2.14
N PRO A 485 22.46 -22.40 1.00
CA PRO A 485 21.01 -22.45 0.74
C PRO A 485 20.21 -23.35 1.70
N ASP A 486 20.85 -24.37 2.26
CA ASP A 486 20.26 -25.30 3.23
C ASP A 486 20.08 -24.68 4.62
N VAL A 487 20.73 -23.54 4.90
CA VAL A 487 20.56 -22.83 6.16
C VAL A 487 19.21 -22.11 6.17
N THR A 488 18.42 -22.38 7.19
CA THR A 488 17.29 -21.57 7.58
C THR A 488 17.64 -20.85 8.88
N ALA A 489 17.21 -19.61 9.02
CA ALA A 489 17.42 -18.87 10.25
C ALA A 489 16.10 -18.31 10.76
N LEU A 490 15.93 -18.37 12.09
CA LEU A 490 14.90 -17.65 12.80
C LEU A 490 15.53 -16.54 13.61
N ARG A 491 14.77 -15.46 13.75
CA ARG A 491 15.05 -14.49 14.79
C ARG A 491 14.62 -15.08 16.14
N TYR A 492 15.49 -14.98 17.12
CA TYR A 492 15.23 -15.38 18.49
C TYR A 492 15.40 -14.17 19.41
N ALA A 493 14.33 -13.81 20.11
CA ALA A 493 14.29 -12.74 21.08
C ALA A 493 13.74 -13.26 22.40
N VAL A 494 14.33 -12.81 23.51
CA VAL A 494 13.89 -13.12 24.87
C VAL A 494 13.75 -11.80 25.62
N ASP A 495 12.53 -11.48 26.00
CA ASP A 495 12.14 -10.23 26.66
C ASP A 495 11.81 -10.42 28.15
N GLN A 496 11.51 -11.66 28.54
CA GLN A 496 11.09 -12.03 29.88
C GLN A 496 11.78 -13.33 30.30
N THR A 497 12.20 -13.35 31.56
CA THR A 497 12.74 -14.55 32.22
C THR A 497 12.04 -14.75 33.55
N ASN A 498 11.86 -16.01 33.94
CA ASN A 498 11.40 -16.38 35.26
C ASN A 498 12.42 -17.34 35.88
N PRO A 499 13.15 -16.94 36.94
CA PRO A 499 12.99 -15.72 37.73
C PRO A 499 13.52 -14.44 37.02
N PRO A 500 12.90 -13.26 37.23
CA PRO A 500 13.33 -11.99 36.60
C PRO A 500 14.76 -11.53 36.96
N VAL A 501 15.37 -12.12 37.99
CA VAL A 501 16.73 -11.81 38.47
C VAL A 501 17.81 -12.04 37.41
N LEU A 502 17.50 -12.78 36.35
CA LEU A 502 18.40 -13.04 35.23
C LEU A 502 18.48 -11.87 34.23
N MET A 503 17.51 -10.95 34.25
CA MET A 503 17.51 -9.73 33.43
C MET A 503 18.72 -8.86 33.79
N GLY A 504 19.53 -8.47 32.81
CA GLY A 504 20.76 -7.69 33.01
C GLY A 504 22.06 -8.46 32.82
N SER A 505 22.02 -9.79 32.80
CA SER A 505 23.19 -10.63 32.51
C SER A 505 23.25 -10.99 31.02
N ASN A 506 24.41 -11.33 30.47
CA ASN A 506 24.46 -11.88 29.11
C ASN A 506 23.80 -13.29 29.06
N MET A 507 23.26 -13.65 27.90
CA MET A 507 22.66 -14.96 27.64
C MET A 507 23.59 -15.77 26.74
N THR A 508 24.04 -16.92 27.22
CA THR A 508 24.76 -17.88 26.39
C THR A 508 23.77 -18.62 25.48
N VAL A 509 23.99 -18.56 24.17
CA VAL A 509 23.26 -19.35 23.17
C VAL A 509 24.22 -20.35 22.55
N THR A 510 23.88 -21.63 22.61
CA THR A 510 24.65 -22.72 21.99
C THR A 510 23.72 -23.48 21.05
N LEU A 511 24.09 -23.58 19.78
CA LEU A 511 23.42 -24.44 18.80
C LEU A 511 24.14 -25.79 18.73
N LEU A 512 23.39 -26.89 18.55
CA LEU A 512 23.93 -28.25 18.58
C LEU A 512 24.98 -28.51 17.49
N ASP A 513 24.87 -27.81 16.37
CA ASP A 513 25.72 -27.88 15.18
C ASP A 513 26.50 -26.57 14.92
N GLY A 514 26.31 -25.57 15.78
CA GLY A 514 26.85 -24.23 15.62
C GLY A 514 27.88 -23.87 16.69
N GLY A 515 28.21 -22.59 16.71
CA GLY A 515 29.05 -22.03 17.77
C GLY A 515 28.25 -21.75 19.05
N THR A 516 28.98 -21.22 20.04
CA THR A 516 28.39 -20.60 21.23
C THR A 516 28.60 -19.10 21.16
N GLU A 517 27.57 -18.32 21.49
CA GLU A 517 27.66 -16.86 21.58
C GLU A 517 27.15 -16.37 22.94
N GLU A 518 27.87 -15.42 23.52
CA GLU A 518 27.35 -14.57 24.59
C GLU A 518 26.53 -13.45 23.97
N VAL A 519 25.22 -13.59 24.01
CA VAL A 519 24.28 -12.56 23.55
C VAL A 519 24.19 -11.50 24.65
N PRO A 520 24.56 -10.24 24.39
CA PRO A 520 24.52 -9.21 25.42
C PRO A 520 23.08 -8.85 25.76
N PHE A 521 22.81 -8.62 27.05
CA PHE A 521 21.56 -7.98 27.45
C PHE A 521 21.54 -6.54 26.98
N LYS A 522 20.49 -6.16 26.27
CA LYS A 522 20.28 -4.78 25.83
C LYS A 522 19.20 -4.14 26.69
N THR A 523 19.50 -2.99 27.27
CA THR A 523 18.54 -2.14 27.98
C THR A 523 17.68 -1.29 27.04
N GLU A 524 18.00 -1.33 25.74
CA GLU A 524 17.28 -0.74 24.61
C GLU A 524 17.46 -1.66 23.39
N ALA A 525 16.90 -2.87 23.43
CA ALA A 525 17.01 -3.77 22.30
C ALA A 525 16.12 -3.27 21.14
N LEU A 526 16.49 -3.60 19.90
CA LEU A 526 15.68 -3.30 18.71
C LEU A 526 14.32 -4.02 18.70
N THR A 527 14.02 -4.82 19.73
CA THR A 527 12.87 -5.74 19.74
C THR A 527 12.08 -5.62 21.00
N ASP A 528 12.75 -5.74 22.11
CA ASP A 528 12.13 -5.52 23.40
C ASP A 528 12.80 -4.34 24.07
N LYS A 529 12.05 -3.61 24.89
CA LYS A 529 12.63 -2.49 25.64
C LYS A 529 13.87 -2.95 26.41
N GLN A 530 13.84 -4.17 26.93
CA GLN A 530 14.98 -4.83 27.56
C GLN A 530 14.97 -6.32 27.22
N GLY A 531 16.13 -6.91 26.94
CA GLY A 531 16.19 -8.34 26.64
C GLY A 531 17.41 -8.77 25.84
N TRP A 532 17.35 -9.98 25.30
CA TRP A 532 18.38 -10.58 24.45
C TRP A 532 17.85 -10.83 23.06
N MET A 533 18.74 -10.74 22.09
CA MET A 533 18.38 -10.94 20.70
C MET A 533 19.51 -11.51 19.88
N THR A 534 19.17 -12.52 19.08
CA THR A 534 20.08 -13.05 18.08
C THR A 534 19.35 -13.78 16.95
N THR A 535 20.11 -14.22 15.95
CA THR A 535 19.63 -15.03 14.83
C THR A 535 20.09 -16.46 15.03
N VAL A 536 19.18 -17.42 15.18
CA VAL A 536 19.50 -18.84 15.35
C VAL A 536 19.27 -19.59 14.04
N SER A 537 20.15 -20.51 13.68
CA SER A 537 19.86 -21.42 12.56
C SER A 537 18.85 -22.49 13.00
N LEU A 538 17.92 -22.79 12.11
CA LEU A 538 17.11 -24.01 12.16
C LEU A 538 17.77 -25.03 11.26
N LEU A 539 18.04 -26.19 11.83
CA LEU A 539 18.29 -27.39 11.06
C LEU A 539 16.94 -28.04 10.72
N CYS A 540 16.73 -28.32 9.44
CA CYS A 540 15.84 -29.40 9.05
C CYS A 540 16.71 -30.67 9.04
N ASP A 541 16.45 -31.60 9.96
CA ASP A 541 16.87 -32.99 9.77
C ASP A 541 15.97 -33.68 8.73
#